data_AF-A0A7S4M3P6-F1
#
_entry.id   AF-A0A7S4M3P6-F1
#
_cell.length_a   1.000
_cell.length_b   1.000
_cell.length_c   1.000
_cell.angle_alpha   90.00
_cell.angle_beta   90.00
_cell.angle_gamma   90.00
#
_symmetry.space_group_name_H-M   'P 1'
#
loop_
_entity.id
_entity.type
_entity.pdbx_description
1 polymer ?
#
loop_
_entity_poly.entity_id
_entity_poly.type
_entity_poly.pdbx_seq_one_letter_code
_entity_poly.pdbx_strand_id
1 'polypeptide(L)'
;DSLLQDIEWAAANAPKAERASFRFGRLLFLAQAAVADGAQVASSSSAPDLRAPGGKKRKKASSEAQAALVDSLEFVRPEEQLLASSADYCTLLNGAGRSRQLLMCVTLEAVREAIPALSALMTE
;
A
#
# COMPACT_ATOMS: atom_id res chain seq x y z
N ASP A 1 -3.62 13.44 -5.50
CA ASP A 1 -4.91 13.78 -6.12
C ASP A 1 -4.79 13.95 -7.64
N SER A 2 -4.00 14.91 -8.15
CA SER A 2 -3.82 15.16 -9.60
C SER A 2 -3.67 13.89 -10.45
N LEU A 3 -2.78 12.97 -10.06
CA LEU A 3 -2.57 11.72 -10.80
C LEU A 3 -3.85 10.87 -10.93
N LEU A 4 -4.71 10.83 -9.90
CA LEU A 4 -5.97 10.09 -9.97
C LEU A 4 -6.94 10.75 -10.95
N GLN A 5 -6.97 12.08 -10.98
CA GLN A 5 -7.77 12.85 -11.94
C GLN A 5 -7.25 12.64 -13.36
N ASP A 6 -5.94 12.60 -13.57
CA ASP A 6 -5.31 12.34 -14.87
C ASP A 6 -5.68 10.94 -15.39
N ILE A 7 -5.69 9.93 -14.50
CA ILE A 7 -6.12 8.57 -14.83
C ILE A 7 -7.60 8.52 -15.21
N GLU A 8 -8.47 9.19 -14.45
CA GLU A 8 -9.90 9.27 -14.75
C GLU A 8 -10.16 9.98 -16.08
N TRP A 9 -9.45 11.08 -16.32
CA TRP A 9 -9.52 11.81 -17.57
C TRP A 9 -9.05 10.94 -18.73
N ALA A 10 -7.93 10.25 -18.60
CA ALA A 10 -7.43 9.33 -19.62
C ALA A 10 -8.44 8.21 -19.90
N ALA A 11 -9.06 7.63 -18.86
CA ALA A 11 -10.08 6.60 -19.01
C ALA A 11 -11.34 7.10 -19.75
N ALA A 12 -11.77 8.34 -19.50
CA ALA A 12 -12.92 8.96 -20.15
C ALA A 12 -12.65 9.24 -21.64
N ASN A 13 -11.41 9.60 -21.98
CA ASN A 13 -11.00 10.00 -23.33
C ASN A 13 -10.39 8.87 -24.17
N ALA A 14 -10.10 7.71 -23.58
CA ALA A 14 -9.58 6.55 -24.29
C ALA A 14 -10.63 5.90 -25.23
N PRO A 15 -10.19 5.27 -26.34
CA PRO A 15 -11.05 4.43 -27.18
C PRO A 15 -11.77 3.35 -26.38
N LYS A 16 -13.01 3.02 -26.75
CA LYS A 16 -13.86 2.06 -25.99
C LYS A 16 -13.16 0.72 -25.70
N ALA A 17 -12.35 0.23 -26.64
CA ALA A 17 -11.60 -1.02 -26.50
C ALA A 17 -10.51 -0.98 -25.41
N GLU A 18 -9.98 0.21 -25.11
CA GLU A 18 -8.84 0.41 -24.22
C GLU A 18 -9.24 0.87 -22.82
N ARG A 19 -10.48 1.36 -22.63
CA ARG A 19 -10.98 1.86 -21.34
C ARG A 19 -10.83 0.88 -20.19
N ALA A 20 -10.90 -0.43 -20.47
CA ALA A 20 -10.72 -1.47 -19.45
C ALA A 20 -9.31 -1.44 -18.83
N SER A 21 -8.29 -1.05 -19.60
CA SER A 21 -6.90 -0.96 -19.13
C SER A 21 -6.68 0.16 -18.11
N PHE A 22 -7.58 1.14 -18.05
CA PHE A 22 -7.53 2.26 -17.09
C PHE A 22 -8.30 1.98 -15.79
N ARG A 23 -8.87 0.77 -15.63
CA ARG A 23 -9.60 0.38 -14.41
C ARG A 23 -8.65 -0.24 -13.41
N PHE A 24 -8.01 0.61 -12.62
CA PHE A 24 -7.16 0.17 -11.50
C PHE A 24 -8.02 -0.08 -10.27
N GLY A 25 -7.88 -1.24 -9.63
CA GLY A 25 -8.52 -1.49 -8.33
C GLY A 25 -7.63 -1.11 -7.15
N ARG A 26 -6.32 -1.07 -7.38
CA ARG A 26 -5.28 -0.93 -6.36
C ARG A 26 -4.06 -0.22 -6.92
N LEU A 27 -3.32 0.43 -6.04
CA LEU A 27 -2.01 1.02 -6.30
C LEU A 27 -0.96 0.30 -5.46
N LEU A 28 0.20 0.06 -6.06
CA LEU A 28 1.36 -0.49 -5.38
C LEU A 28 2.31 0.66 -5.07
N PHE A 29 2.66 0.81 -3.80
CA PHE A 29 3.63 1.80 -3.33
C PHE A 29 4.85 1.08 -2.76
N LEU A 30 6.02 1.62 -3.08
CA LEU A 30 7.27 1.22 -2.45
C LEU A 30 7.72 2.34 -1.53
N ALA A 31 7.83 2.02 -0.24
CA ALA A 31 8.32 2.94 0.78
C ALA A 31 9.67 2.48 1.31
N GLN A 32 10.52 3.42 1.70
CA GLN A 32 11.74 3.11 2.42
C GLN A 32 11.46 3.16 3.93
N ALA A 33 11.76 2.07 4.61
CA ALA A 33 11.56 1.96 6.05
C ALA A 33 12.77 1.31 6.71
N ALA A 34 12.99 1.60 8.00
CA ALA A 34 13.94 0.88 8.83
C ALA A 34 13.18 0.00 9.82
N VAL A 35 13.70 -1.19 10.12
CA VAL A 35 13.21 -1.98 11.24
C VAL A 35 13.56 -1.24 12.53
N ALA A 36 12.58 -1.04 13.41
CA ALA A 36 12.76 -0.38 14.70
C ALA A 36 13.79 -1.13 15.56
N ASP A 37 14.50 -0.40 16.43
CA ASP A 37 15.53 -1.03 17.26
C ASP A 37 14.92 -2.06 18.21
N GLY A 38 15.54 -3.25 18.29
CA GLY A 38 15.01 -4.39 19.05
C GLY A 38 13.78 -5.09 18.45
N ALA A 39 13.21 -4.63 17.33
CA ALA A 39 12.08 -5.28 16.70
C ALA A 39 12.51 -6.55 15.94
N GLN A 40 11.83 -7.67 16.21
CA GLN A 40 11.98 -8.90 15.43
C GLN A 40 10.92 -8.95 14.34
N VAL A 41 11.31 -8.68 13.10
CA VAL A 41 10.41 -8.85 11.96
C VAL A 41 10.53 -10.27 11.43
N ALA A 42 9.50 -11.08 11.66
CA ALA A 42 9.41 -12.39 11.05
C ALA A 42 9.40 -12.23 9.52
N SER A 43 10.32 -12.89 8.81
CA SER A 43 10.36 -12.91 7.35
C SER A 43 9.13 -13.68 6.84
N SER A 44 7.99 -13.01 6.71
CA SER A 44 6.77 -13.60 6.17
C SER A 44 6.84 -13.61 4.65
N SER A 45 7.63 -14.53 4.12
CA SER A 45 7.54 -14.95 2.73
C SER A 45 6.30 -15.82 2.57
N SER A 46 5.14 -15.18 2.42
CA SER A 46 3.99 -15.85 1.81
C SER A 46 3.32 -14.83 0.90
N ALA A 47 3.73 -14.85 -0.37
CA ALA A 47 3.05 -14.10 -1.40
C ALA A 47 1.55 -14.44 -1.37
N PRO A 48 0.65 -13.45 -1.45
CA PRO A 48 -0.77 -13.73 -1.57
C PRO A 48 -0.99 -14.50 -2.88
N ASP A 49 -1.65 -15.65 -2.78
CA ASP A 49 -2.05 -16.43 -3.95
C ASP A 49 -3.15 -15.66 -4.69
N LEU A 50 -2.75 -14.89 -5.71
CA LEU A 50 -3.61 -14.03 -6.52
C LEU A 50 -4.53 -14.81 -7.48
N ARG A 51 -4.53 -16.16 -7.43
CA ARG A 51 -5.16 -17.02 -8.46
C ARG A 51 -6.47 -17.70 -8.09
N ALA A 52 -7.06 -17.49 -6.92
CA ALA A 52 -8.29 -18.19 -6.55
C ALA A 52 -9.56 -17.32 -6.68
N PRO A 53 -10.33 -17.39 -7.79
CA PRO A 53 -11.70 -16.92 -7.81
C PRO A 53 -12.55 -17.93 -7.02
N GLY A 54 -12.85 -17.62 -5.75
CA GLY A 54 -13.81 -18.43 -4.96
C GLY A 54 -13.44 -18.76 -3.51
N GLY A 55 -12.43 -18.13 -2.92
CA GLY A 55 -12.01 -18.39 -1.53
C GLY A 55 -12.84 -17.63 -0.48
N LYS A 56 -13.53 -18.37 0.40
CA LYS A 56 -14.25 -17.89 1.60
C LYS A 56 -13.57 -16.69 2.29
N LYS A 57 -14.36 -15.68 2.67
CA LYS A 57 -14.00 -14.52 3.52
C LYS A 57 -12.83 -14.82 4.46
N ARG A 58 -11.59 -14.48 4.04
CA ARG A 58 -10.43 -14.50 4.94
C ARG A 58 -10.59 -13.33 5.92
N LYS A 59 -11.06 -13.70 7.11
CA LYS A 59 -11.34 -12.85 8.28
C LYS A 59 -10.08 -12.10 8.75
N LYS A 60 -10.26 -10.84 9.16
CA LYS A 60 -9.61 -10.02 10.22
C LYS A 60 -8.17 -10.30 10.71
N ALA A 61 -7.67 -11.52 10.77
CA ALA A 61 -6.31 -11.84 11.23
C ALA A 61 -5.19 -11.23 10.35
N SER A 62 -5.48 -10.94 9.09
CA SER A 62 -4.54 -10.28 8.17
C SER A 62 -4.28 -8.82 8.55
N SER A 63 -5.26 -8.11 9.13
CA SER A 63 -5.09 -6.68 9.44
C SER A 63 -4.26 -6.47 10.71
N GLU A 64 -4.39 -7.35 11.71
CA GLU A 64 -3.59 -7.29 12.94
C GLU A 64 -2.10 -7.56 12.66
N ALA A 65 -1.80 -8.54 11.81
CA ALA A 65 -0.42 -8.83 11.40
C ALA A 65 0.21 -7.71 10.56
N GLN A 66 -0.59 -7.05 9.71
CA GLN A 66 -0.14 -5.90 8.93
C GLN A 66 0.08 -4.67 9.81
N ALA A 67 -0.84 -4.37 10.74
CA ALA A 67 -0.67 -3.29 11.70
C ALA A 67 0.58 -3.49 12.56
N ALA A 68 0.78 -4.69 13.10
CA ALA A 68 1.98 -5.02 13.88
C ALA A 68 3.27 -4.90 13.04
N LEU A 69 3.22 -5.23 11.74
CA LEU A 69 4.34 -5.00 10.85
C LEU A 69 4.64 -3.50 10.70
N VAL A 70 3.62 -2.68 10.42
CA VAL A 70 3.77 -1.23 10.25
C VAL A 70 4.29 -0.58 11.54
N ASP A 71 3.80 -1.01 12.71
CA ASP A 71 4.25 -0.52 14.01
C ASP A 71 5.71 -0.89 14.33
N SER A 72 6.24 -1.94 13.71
CA SER A 72 7.64 -2.37 13.86
C SER A 72 8.63 -1.61 12.96
N LEU A 73 8.14 -0.63 12.18
CA LEU A 73 8.90 0.09 11.18
C LEU A 73 9.02 1.60 11.50
N GLU A 74 10.21 2.11 11.30
CA GLU A 74 10.53 3.54 11.28
C GLU A 74 10.49 4.00 9.81
N PHE A 75 9.47 4.77 9.45
CA PHE A 75 9.33 5.32 8.09
C PHE A 75 10.21 6.55 7.92
N VAL A 76 10.83 6.69 6.75
CA VAL A 76 11.60 7.90 6.41
C VAL A 76 10.67 9.08 6.20
N ARG A 77 9.46 8.82 5.69
CA ARG A 77 8.50 9.85 5.31
C ARG A 77 7.14 9.63 5.97
N PRO A 78 6.54 10.65 6.60
CA PRO A 78 5.27 10.50 7.32
C PRO A 78 4.11 10.12 6.40
N GLU A 79 4.13 10.55 5.13
CA GLU A 79 3.12 10.15 4.14
C GLU A 79 3.10 8.64 3.87
N GLU A 80 4.27 7.99 3.93
CA GLU A 80 4.39 6.55 3.72
C GLU A 80 3.78 5.77 4.89
N GLN A 81 3.97 6.26 6.12
CA GLN A 81 3.37 5.66 7.31
C GLN A 81 1.84 5.75 7.26
N LEU A 82 1.30 6.89 6.85
CA LEU A 82 -0.15 7.08 6.70
C LEU A 82 -0.73 6.08 5.68
N LEU A 83 -0.07 5.95 4.52
CA LEU A 83 -0.48 4.98 3.49
C LEU A 83 -0.34 3.53 3.97
N ALA A 84 0.71 3.21 4.73
CA ALA A 84 0.93 1.87 5.27
C ALA A 84 -0.20 1.43 6.22
N SER A 85 -0.76 2.37 7.00
CA SER A 85 -1.86 2.09 7.94
C SER A 85 -3.20 1.76 7.26
N SER A 86 -3.36 2.18 6.01
CA SER A 86 -4.57 1.98 5.18
C SER A 86 -4.39 0.91 4.09
N ALA A 87 -3.20 0.30 4.02
CA ALA A 87 -2.89 -0.74 3.05
C ALA A 87 -3.68 -2.02 3.32
N ASP A 88 -4.14 -2.69 2.25
CA ASP A 88 -4.78 -4.01 2.36
C ASP A 88 -3.75 -5.15 2.44
N TYR A 89 -2.51 -4.85 2.07
CA TYR A 89 -1.37 -5.75 2.16
C TYR A 89 -0.06 -4.97 2.28
N CYS A 90 0.81 -5.47 3.17
CA CYS A 90 2.15 -4.95 3.40
C CYS A 90 3.13 -6.13 3.43
N THR A 91 4.27 -6.00 2.75
CA THR A 91 5.39 -6.94 2.88
C THR A 91 6.71 -6.23 2.80
N LEU A 92 7.66 -6.66 3.61
CA LEU A 92 9.04 -6.21 3.46
C LEU A 92 9.71 -6.96 2.31
N LEU A 93 10.44 -6.21 1.51
CA LEU A 93 11.39 -6.72 0.55
C LEU A 93 12.76 -6.83 1.20
N ASN A 94 13.60 -7.72 0.66
CA ASN A 94 14.96 -7.91 1.15
C ASN A 94 15.75 -6.59 1.14
N GLY A 95 16.52 -6.36 2.20
CA GLY A 95 17.39 -5.20 2.35
C GLY A 95 18.60 -5.51 3.23
N ALA A 96 19.51 -4.55 3.36
CA ALA A 96 20.73 -4.70 4.16
C ALA A 96 20.57 -4.04 5.54
N GLY A 97 21.10 -4.67 6.59
CA GLY A 97 21.07 -4.13 7.96
C GLY A 97 19.66 -3.95 8.49
N ARG A 98 19.32 -2.74 8.97
CA ARG A 98 17.96 -2.35 9.40
C ARG A 98 17.12 -1.74 8.26
N SER A 99 17.74 -1.27 7.19
CA SER A 99 17.04 -0.63 6.06
C SER A 99 16.33 -1.66 5.19
N ARG A 100 15.06 -1.42 4.91
CA ARG A 100 14.17 -2.28 4.12
C ARG A 100 13.34 -1.44 3.16
N GLN A 101 12.80 -2.11 2.15
CA GLN A 101 11.73 -1.55 1.34
C GLN A 101 10.43 -2.23 1.75
N LEU A 102 9.38 -1.44 1.97
CA LEU A 102 8.04 -1.94 2.22
C LEU A 102 7.23 -1.82 0.93
N LEU A 103 6.73 -2.95 0.43
CA LEU A 103 5.72 -2.96 -0.62
C LEU A 103 4.34 -2.88 0.05
N MET A 104 3.59 -1.85 -0.32
CA MET A 104 2.24 -1.60 0.16
C MET A 104 1.28 -1.70 -1.00
N CYS A 105 0.18 -2.39 -0.77
CA CYS A 105 -0.93 -2.48 -1.69
C CYS A 105 -2.09 -1.70 -1.06
N VAL A 106 -2.61 -0.72 -1.79
CA VAL A 106 -3.64 0.20 -1.27
C VAL A 106 -4.76 0.31 -2.29
N THR A 107 -6.02 0.27 -1.84
CA THR A 107 -7.17 0.45 -2.73
C THR A 107 -7.28 1.91 -3.17
N LEU A 108 -7.89 2.16 -4.33
CA LEU A 108 -8.12 3.55 -4.77
C LEU A 108 -8.99 4.35 -3.78
N GLU A 109 -9.94 3.68 -3.13
CA GLU A 109 -10.81 4.29 -2.12
C GLU A 109 -9.99 4.74 -0.90
N ALA A 110 -9.14 3.86 -0.35
CA ALA A 110 -8.28 4.20 0.78
C ALA A 110 -7.29 5.33 0.43
N VAL A 111 -6.75 5.35 -0.80
CA VAL A 111 -5.91 6.46 -1.24
C VAL A 111 -6.70 7.78 -1.25
N ARG A 112 -7.94 7.77 -1.76
CA ARG A 112 -8.78 8.98 -1.76
C ARG A 112 -9.12 9.48 -0.36
N GLU A 113 -9.43 8.56 0.55
CA GLU A 113 -9.68 8.87 1.95
C GLU A 113 -8.44 9.45 2.65
N ALA A 114 -7.24 9.01 2.26
CA ALA A 114 -5.98 9.50 2.78
C ALA A 114 -5.57 10.88 2.22
N ILE A 115 -6.05 11.30 1.04
CA ILE A 115 -5.62 12.57 0.39
C ILE A 115 -5.69 13.78 1.33
N PRO A 116 -6.78 14.05 2.07
CA PRO A 116 -6.84 15.22 2.96
C PRO A 116 -5.74 15.20 4.04
N ALA A 117 -5.48 14.04 4.64
CA ALA A 117 -4.43 13.90 5.64
C ALA A 117 -3.03 14.01 5.03
N LEU A 118 -2.81 13.44 3.85
CA LEU A 118 -1.57 13.58 3.09
C LEU A 118 -1.28 15.04 2.73
N SER A 119 -2.30 15.78 2.27
CA SER A 119 -2.16 17.20 1.94
C SER A 119 -1.80 18.04 3.16
N ALA A 120 -2.38 17.74 4.33
CA ALA A 120 -2.04 18.42 5.58
C ALA A 120 -0.56 18.22 5.97
N LEU A 121 -0.04 16.99 5.86
CA LEU A 121 1.35 16.66 6.14
C LEU A 121 2.37 17.36 5.22
N MET A 122 1.96 17.72 4.00
CA MET A 122 2.85 18.38 3.03
C MET A 122 2.88 19.91 3.15
N THR A 123 1.96 20.49 3.92
CA THR A 123 1.88 21.94 4.14
C THR A 123 2.58 22.41 5.42
N GLU A 124 3.03 21.48 6.26
CA GLU A 124 3.83 21.72 7.48
C GLU A 124 5.33 21.68 7.21
#